data_AF-A0A8B6F6D2-F1
#
_entry.id   AF-A0A8B6F6D2-F1
#
_cell.length_a   1.000
_cell.length_b   1.000
_cell.length_c   1.000
_cell.angle_alpha   90.00
_cell.angle_beta   90.00
_cell.angle_gamma   90.00
#
_symmetry.space_group_name_H-M   'P 1'
#
loop_
_entity.id
_entity.type
_entity.pdbx_description
1 polymer ?
#
loop_
_entity_poly.entity_id
_entity_poly.type
_entity_poly.pdbx_seq_one_letter_code
_entity_poly.pdbx_strand_id
1 'polypeptide(L)'
;MSTAKMKTRRAGHRGVLTKLLKKVEPSSEELLQEYDVSELSTIRGLIVKKQETIDQLNEKIVEELSEEEVSEEIEEADRYTYDIEMSVTKLSKIIKESEITDKQSKWQPFWDSFSAAVHDNLSLNDVQKFNYLKSQLFGEATQCIAGLQITNTNYGQALHVLKQRFGQPHKIVQTYMQSLISLPSPTSNITHLKKFYDSMENYIRGLESIGESHESFGSLLVPIILNKLPGNIRENMVRAHGGDHWNLPSLRQAIQHEITIKEAGQSVNGDDIEPNYTPTSAFFTGTNRNYANQKGKRDITKKPCIFCQGVHAPLACKTVTEIEARKRNC
;
A
#
# COMPACT_ATOMS: atom_id res chain seq x y z
N MET A 1 0.43 -28.69 25.77
CA MET A 1 0.87 -28.06 27.05
C MET A 1 -0.40 -27.91 27.86
N SER A 2 -0.52 -28.44 29.09
CA SER A 2 -1.82 -28.42 29.80
C SER A 2 -2.44 -27.01 29.84
N THR A 3 -3.77 -26.91 29.63
CA THR A 3 -4.60 -25.70 29.81
C THR A 3 -4.14 -24.81 30.96
N ALA A 4 -3.93 -25.37 32.15
CA ALA A 4 -3.48 -24.65 33.34
C ALA A 4 -2.14 -23.94 33.14
N LYS A 5 -1.17 -24.58 32.46
CA LYS A 5 0.12 -23.95 32.12
C LYS A 5 -0.07 -22.84 31.08
N MET A 6 -1.00 -22.99 30.13
CA MET A 6 -1.29 -21.96 29.11
C MET A 6 -1.95 -20.74 29.73
N LYS A 7 -2.94 -20.92 30.60
CA LYS A 7 -3.57 -19.84 31.38
C LYS A 7 -2.56 -19.08 32.24
N THR A 8 -1.66 -19.78 32.93
CA THR A 8 -0.57 -19.14 33.70
C THR A 8 0.39 -18.33 32.83
N ARG A 9 0.80 -18.88 31.67
CA ARG A 9 1.68 -18.16 30.74
C ARG A 9 0.99 -16.93 30.16
N ARG A 10 -0.29 -17.05 29.80
CA ARG A 10 -1.11 -15.92 29.34
C ARG A 10 -1.21 -14.84 30.40
N ALA A 11 -1.48 -15.20 31.65
CA ALA A 11 -1.53 -14.25 32.77
C ALA A 11 -0.19 -13.49 32.94
N GLY A 12 0.94 -14.18 32.79
CA GLY A 12 2.26 -13.54 32.78
C GLY A 12 2.44 -12.53 31.64
N HIS A 13 2.05 -12.89 30.41
CA HIS A 13 2.08 -11.98 29.27
C HIS A 13 1.13 -10.78 29.45
N ARG A 14 -0.09 -11.02 29.93
CA ARG A 14 -1.06 -9.96 30.28
C ARG A 14 -0.49 -9.02 31.33
N GLY A 15 0.16 -9.52 32.38
CA GLY A 15 0.77 -8.69 33.41
C GLY A 15 1.87 -7.75 32.88
N VAL A 16 2.69 -8.22 31.93
CA VAL A 16 3.68 -7.35 31.25
C VAL A 16 2.98 -6.34 30.35
N LEU A 17 1.98 -6.77 29.60
CA LEU A 17 1.25 -5.93 28.67
C LEU A 17 0.45 -4.84 29.39
N THR A 18 -0.23 -5.14 30.50
CA THR A 18 -0.90 -4.16 31.34
C THR A 18 0.07 -3.09 31.87
N LYS A 19 1.33 -3.44 32.18
CA LYS A 19 2.35 -2.44 32.55
C LYS A 19 2.71 -1.53 31.36
N LEU A 20 2.78 -2.09 30.15
CA LEU A 20 3.02 -1.29 28.94
C LEU A 20 1.82 -0.39 28.61
N LEU A 21 0.60 -0.89 28.77
CA LEU A 21 -0.62 -0.10 28.56
C LEU A 21 -0.70 1.09 29.52
N LYS A 22 -0.36 0.89 30.80
CA LYS A 22 -0.27 2.00 31.78
C LYS A 22 0.74 3.08 31.40
N LYS A 23 1.84 2.72 30.72
CA LYS A 23 2.82 3.71 30.24
C LYS A 23 2.26 4.59 29.13
N VAL A 24 1.28 4.10 28.37
CA VAL A 24 0.70 4.79 27.21
C VAL A 24 -0.72 5.33 27.46
N GLU A 25 -1.20 5.17 28.69
CA GLU A 25 -2.45 5.70 29.20
C GLU A 25 -2.48 7.25 29.22
N PRO A 26 -1.41 7.97 29.66
CA PRO A 26 -1.37 9.43 29.67
C PRO A 26 -1.67 10.06 28.31
N SER A 27 -2.09 11.32 28.28
CA SER A 27 -2.44 12.03 27.04
C SER A 27 -1.29 12.06 26.03
N SER A 28 -1.59 12.27 24.74
CA SER A 28 -0.54 12.33 23.71
C SER A 28 0.53 13.38 24.01
N GLU A 29 0.15 14.52 24.60
CA GLU A 29 1.10 15.58 24.97
C GLU A 29 2.03 15.16 26.11
N GLU A 30 1.50 14.50 27.14
CA GLU A 30 2.30 13.98 28.26
C GLU A 30 3.28 12.89 27.80
N LEU A 31 2.81 11.99 26.93
CA LEU A 31 3.67 10.94 26.35
C LEU A 31 4.87 11.51 25.60
N LEU A 32 4.70 12.65 24.93
CA LEU A 32 5.76 13.30 24.15
C LEU A 32 6.69 14.15 24.98
N GLN A 33 6.31 14.47 26.22
CA GLN A 33 7.22 15.07 27.18
C GLN A 33 8.13 14.02 27.82
N GLU A 34 7.62 12.81 28.02
CA GLU A 34 8.32 11.73 28.72
C GLU A 34 9.11 10.80 27.77
N TYR A 35 8.59 10.53 26.57
CA TYR A 35 9.14 9.56 25.61
C TYR A 35 9.37 10.20 24.25
N ASP A 36 10.45 9.80 23.58
CA ASP A 36 10.61 10.09 22.16
C ASP A 36 9.80 9.11 21.27
N VAL A 37 9.66 9.44 19.99
CA VAL A 37 8.89 8.62 19.04
C VAL A 37 9.49 7.25 18.79
N SER A 38 10.82 7.13 18.83
CA SER A 38 11.49 5.85 18.65
C SER A 38 11.19 4.93 19.82
N GLU A 39 11.15 5.48 21.04
CA GLU A 39 10.72 4.79 22.25
C GLU A 39 9.24 4.39 22.16
N LEU A 40 8.35 5.30 21.75
CA LEU A 40 6.92 5.00 21.55
C LEU A 40 6.69 3.94 20.47
N SER A 41 7.48 3.96 19.39
CA SER A 41 7.48 2.94 18.34
C SER A 41 7.94 1.58 18.88
N THR A 42 8.96 1.58 19.72
CA THR A 42 9.45 0.38 20.41
C THR A 42 8.38 -0.17 21.36
N ILE A 43 7.73 0.68 22.15
CA ILE A 43 6.63 0.29 23.03
C ILE A 43 5.47 -0.30 22.22
N ARG A 44 5.07 0.34 21.11
CA ARG A 44 4.05 -0.19 20.19
C ARG A 44 4.44 -1.58 19.68
N GLY A 45 5.68 -1.75 19.23
CA GLY A 45 6.18 -3.04 18.73
C GLY A 45 6.15 -4.14 19.81
N LEU A 46 6.49 -3.79 21.05
CA LEU A 46 6.40 -4.71 22.19
C LEU A 46 4.94 -5.08 22.51
N ILE A 47 4.03 -4.11 22.51
CA ILE A 47 2.59 -4.32 22.71
C ILE A 47 2.06 -5.31 21.67
N VAL A 48 2.28 -5.05 20.38
CA VAL A 48 1.82 -5.91 19.27
C VAL A 48 2.41 -7.32 19.38
N LYS A 49 3.71 -7.45 19.68
CA LYS A 49 4.35 -8.75 19.84
C LYS A 49 3.78 -9.55 21.02
N LYS A 50 3.42 -8.87 22.11
CA LYS A 50 2.77 -9.53 23.27
C LYS A 50 1.32 -9.90 22.96
N GLN A 51 0.58 -9.05 22.25
CA GLN A 51 -0.77 -9.34 21.79
C GLN A 51 -0.79 -10.60 20.93
N GLU A 52 0.06 -10.70 19.92
CA GLU A 52 0.17 -11.89 19.06
C GLU A 52 0.44 -13.18 19.87
N THR A 53 1.29 -13.09 20.91
CA THR A 53 1.56 -14.24 21.78
C THR A 53 0.34 -14.61 22.63
N ILE A 54 -0.45 -13.62 23.06
CA ILE A 54 -1.67 -13.83 23.84
C ILE A 54 -2.77 -14.43 22.96
N ASP A 55 -2.92 -13.95 21.73
CA ASP A 55 -3.91 -14.46 20.77
C ASP A 55 -3.66 -15.94 20.45
N GLN A 56 -2.38 -16.31 20.21
CA GLN A 56 -1.96 -17.70 20.03
C GLN A 56 -2.23 -18.59 21.26
N LEU A 57 -2.23 -18.01 22.47
CA LEU A 57 -2.56 -18.74 23.70
C LEU A 57 -4.08 -18.82 23.89
N ASN A 58 -4.83 -17.76 23.56
CA ASN A 58 -6.28 -17.76 23.64
C ASN A 58 -6.88 -18.81 22.71
N GLU A 59 -6.43 -18.89 21.45
CA GLU A 59 -6.87 -19.91 20.49
C GLU A 59 -6.69 -21.32 21.03
N LYS A 60 -5.48 -21.64 21.53
CA LYS A 60 -5.17 -22.96 22.13
C LYS A 60 -5.92 -23.25 23.42
N ILE A 61 -6.25 -22.22 24.21
CA ILE A 61 -7.04 -22.39 25.43
C ILE A 61 -8.48 -22.72 25.06
N VAL A 62 -9.07 -21.99 24.12
CA VAL A 62 -10.45 -22.21 23.65
C VAL A 62 -10.61 -23.60 23.04
N GLU A 63 -9.62 -24.11 22.30
CA GLU A 63 -9.62 -25.48 21.76
C GLU A 63 -9.67 -26.59 22.82
N GLU A 64 -9.16 -26.33 24.04
CA GLU A 64 -9.07 -27.33 25.13
C GLU A 64 -10.18 -27.18 26.19
N LEU A 65 -11.07 -26.17 26.09
CA LEU A 65 -12.14 -25.89 27.07
C LEU A 65 -13.48 -26.57 26.72
N SER A 66 -14.36 -26.74 27.72
CA SER A 66 -15.74 -27.20 27.48
C SER A 66 -16.61 -26.09 26.88
N GLU A 67 -17.70 -26.46 26.22
CA GLU A 67 -18.63 -25.50 25.59
C GLU A 67 -19.18 -24.48 26.60
N GLU A 68 -19.36 -24.85 27.87
CA GLU A 68 -19.84 -23.91 28.90
C GLU A 68 -18.77 -22.87 29.31
N GLU A 69 -17.50 -23.25 29.32
CA GLU A 69 -16.39 -22.38 29.76
C GLU A 69 -15.85 -21.48 28.63
N VAL A 70 -16.10 -21.85 27.37
CA VAL A 70 -15.60 -21.12 26.19
C VAL A 70 -16.18 -19.70 26.10
N SER A 71 -17.46 -19.50 26.39
CA SER A 71 -18.11 -18.19 26.25
C SER A 71 -17.52 -17.13 27.19
N GLU A 72 -17.35 -17.48 28.47
CA GLU A 72 -16.77 -16.57 29.47
C GLU A 72 -15.31 -16.23 29.13
N GLU A 73 -14.56 -17.21 28.62
CA GLU A 73 -13.16 -17.06 28.22
C GLU A 73 -12.99 -16.13 27.02
N ILE A 74 -13.90 -16.22 26.03
CA ILE A 74 -13.91 -15.33 24.86
C ILE A 74 -14.24 -13.89 25.28
N GLU A 75 -15.28 -13.68 26.10
CA GLU A 75 -15.64 -12.33 26.54
C GLU A 75 -14.53 -11.64 27.33
N GLU A 76 -13.79 -12.38 28.17
CA GLU A 76 -12.63 -11.83 28.88
C GLU A 76 -11.48 -11.49 27.92
N ALA A 77 -11.25 -12.32 26.90
CA ALA A 77 -10.25 -12.06 25.88
C ALA A 77 -10.61 -10.80 25.06
N ASP A 78 -11.86 -10.65 24.64
CA ASP A 78 -12.31 -9.54 23.79
C ASP A 78 -12.20 -8.19 24.49
N ARG A 79 -12.62 -8.10 25.76
CA ARG A 79 -12.45 -6.86 26.56
C ARG A 79 -10.99 -6.43 26.63
N TYR A 80 -10.09 -7.40 26.80
CA TYR A 80 -8.66 -7.13 26.89
C TYR A 80 -8.06 -6.72 25.54
N THR A 81 -8.52 -7.33 24.44
CA THR A 81 -8.13 -6.98 23.07
C THR A 81 -8.50 -5.54 22.74
N TYR A 82 -9.69 -5.08 23.14
CA TYR A 82 -10.15 -3.71 22.91
C TYR A 82 -9.20 -2.64 23.48
N ASP A 83 -8.77 -2.81 24.74
CA ASP A 83 -7.85 -1.87 25.40
C ASP A 83 -6.50 -1.78 24.69
N ILE A 84 -6.02 -2.93 24.17
CA ILE A 84 -4.79 -3.00 23.40
C ILE A 84 -4.95 -2.25 22.08
N GLU A 85 -6.01 -2.53 21.33
CA GLU A 85 -6.26 -1.90 20.03
C GLU A 85 -6.38 -0.39 20.14
N MET A 86 -7.05 0.11 21.17
CA MET A 86 -7.17 1.55 21.43
C MET A 86 -5.80 2.18 21.66
N SER A 87 -4.96 1.54 22.47
CA SER A 87 -3.60 2.01 22.77
C SER A 87 -2.67 1.94 21.55
N VAL A 88 -2.75 0.86 20.77
CA VAL A 88 -1.98 0.71 19.52
C VAL A 88 -2.41 1.76 18.49
N THR A 89 -3.70 2.03 18.37
CA THR A 89 -4.24 3.05 17.46
C THR A 89 -3.75 4.43 17.85
N LYS A 90 -3.78 4.77 19.15
CA LYS A 90 -3.25 6.03 19.68
C LYS A 90 -1.75 6.18 19.38
N LEU A 91 -0.93 5.18 19.69
CA LEU A 91 0.51 5.21 19.37
C LEU A 91 0.76 5.33 17.87
N SER A 92 -0.02 4.61 17.06
CA SER A 92 0.10 4.66 15.59
C SER A 92 -0.23 6.05 15.05
N LYS A 93 -1.23 6.73 15.63
CA LYS A 93 -1.56 8.12 15.30
C LYS A 93 -0.39 9.06 15.63
N ILE A 94 0.14 8.99 16.85
CA ILE A 94 1.30 9.80 17.28
C ILE A 94 2.51 9.56 16.38
N ILE A 95 2.83 8.29 16.09
CA ILE A 95 3.96 7.93 15.22
C ILE A 95 3.70 8.41 13.78
N LYS A 96 2.49 8.29 13.25
CA LYS A 96 2.19 8.79 11.90
C LYS A 96 2.26 10.31 11.82
N GLU A 97 1.80 11.01 12.85
CA GLU A 97 1.92 12.46 12.98
C GLU A 97 3.38 12.90 13.09
N SER A 98 4.24 12.09 13.73
CA SER A 98 5.68 12.32 13.76
C SER A 98 6.38 12.16 12.40
N GLU A 99 5.99 11.18 11.59
CA GLU A 99 6.50 11.00 10.22
C GLU A 99 6.10 12.17 9.28
N ILE A 100 5.23 13.08 9.75
CA ILE A 100 4.88 14.30 9.03
C ILE A 100 5.92 15.40 9.27
N THR A 101 6.56 15.47 10.44
CA THR A 101 7.57 16.52 10.73
C THR A 101 8.98 16.15 10.29
N ASP A 102 9.25 14.87 10.04
CA ASP A 102 10.59 14.37 9.70
C ASP A 102 10.96 14.51 8.21
N LYS A 103 9.97 14.69 7.33
CA LYS A 103 10.22 14.86 5.88
C LYS A 103 10.31 16.33 5.53
N GLN A 104 11.44 16.74 4.92
CA GLN A 104 11.64 18.09 4.36
C GLN A 104 10.48 18.53 3.46
N SER A 105 9.90 17.62 2.67
CA SER A 105 8.74 17.90 1.80
C SER A 105 7.44 18.23 2.53
N LYS A 106 7.37 18.00 3.84
CA LYS A 106 6.21 18.27 4.69
C LYS A 106 6.44 19.43 5.67
N TRP A 107 7.63 20.03 5.67
CA TRP A 107 7.93 21.20 6.49
C TRP A 107 7.03 22.38 6.16
N GLN A 108 6.79 22.66 4.88
CA GLN A 108 6.01 23.84 4.48
C GLN A 108 4.56 23.78 4.98
N PRO A 109 3.78 22.70 4.77
CA PRO A 109 2.44 22.59 5.35
C PRO A 109 2.42 22.66 6.88
N PHE A 110 3.41 22.06 7.55
CA PHE A 110 3.55 22.16 9.01
C PHE A 110 3.77 23.62 9.44
N TRP A 111 4.73 24.30 8.82
CA TRP A 111 5.08 25.67 9.15
C TRP A 111 3.91 26.63 8.92
N ASP A 112 3.20 26.50 7.80
CA ASP A 112 2.06 27.37 7.49
C ASP A 112 0.93 27.20 8.52
N SER A 113 0.62 25.94 8.89
CA SER A 113 -0.37 25.62 9.92
C SER A 113 0.05 26.12 11.31
N PHE A 114 1.28 25.83 11.72
CA PHE A 114 1.85 26.26 13.00
C PHE A 114 1.95 27.79 13.08
N SER A 115 2.29 28.45 11.97
CA SER A 115 2.41 29.90 11.91
C SER A 115 1.08 30.57 12.22
N ALA A 116 0.05 30.16 11.48
CA ALA A 116 -1.30 30.70 11.62
C ALA A 116 -1.90 30.44 13.01
N ALA A 117 -1.64 29.26 13.61
CA ALA A 117 -2.23 28.90 14.89
C ALA A 117 -1.45 29.45 16.11
N VAL A 118 -0.12 29.47 16.04
CA VAL A 118 0.76 29.67 17.21
C VAL A 118 1.76 30.80 17.00
N HIS A 119 2.52 30.81 15.91
CA HIS A 119 3.61 31.80 15.72
C HIS A 119 3.07 33.24 15.63
N ASP A 120 2.04 33.43 14.81
CA ASP A 120 1.43 34.74 14.54
C ASP A 120 0.42 35.15 15.62
N ASN A 121 0.14 34.27 16.59
CA ASN A 121 -0.73 34.55 17.70
C ASN A 121 -0.02 35.48 18.71
N LEU A 122 -0.49 36.73 18.78
CA LEU A 122 0.05 37.76 19.66
C LEU A 122 -0.30 37.54 21.15
N SER A 123 -1.26 36.66 21.47
CA SER A 123 -1.63 36.36 22.86
C SER A 123 -0.64 35.42 23.56
N LEU A 124 0.20 34.71 22.81
CA LEU A 124 1.18 33.76 23.32
C LEU A 124 2.57 34.41 23.41
N ASN A 125 3.27 34.19 24.52
CA ASN A 125 4.67 34.55 24.64
C ASN A 125 5.59 33.49 24.02
N ASP A 126 6.86 33.82 23.84
CA ASP A 126 7.81 32.92 23.15
C ASP A 126 8.06 31.61 23.90
N VAL A 127 8.03 31.60 25.25
CA VAL A 127 8.08 30.34 26.03
C VAL A 127 6.87 29.45 25.76
N GLN A 128 5.66 30.01 25.71
CA GLN A 128 4.44 29.27 25.39
C GLN A 128 4.51 28.73 23.96
N LYS A 129 4.89 29.58 23.00
CA LYS A 129 5.10 29.17 21.60
C LYS A 129 6.15 28.08 21.46
N PHE A 130 7.22 28.14 22.26
CA PHE A 130 8.26 27.12 22.25
C PHE A 130 7.79 25.80 22.85
N ASN A 131 7.00 25.82 23.93
CA ASN A 131 6.35 24.62 24.45
C ASN A 131 5.45 23.96 23.39
N TYR A 132 4.60 24.75 22.72
CA TYR A 132 3.76 24.25 21.62
C TYR A 132 4.58 23.74 20.44
N LEU A 133 5.64 24.44 20.05
CA LEU A 133 6.54 23.98 18.99
C LEU A 133 7.12 22.62 19.36
N LYS A 134 7.66 22.47 20.57
CA LYS A 134 8.29 21.23 21.02
C LYS A 134 7.30 20.06 21.12
N SER A 135 6.03 20.31 21.47
CA SER A 135 5.01 19.26 21.51
C SER A 135 4.53 18.78 20.14
N GLN A 136 4.71 19.60 19.10
CA GLN A 136 4.34 19.28 17.72
C GLN A 136 5.51 18.72 16.89
N LEU A 137 6.73 18.75 17.43
CA LEU A 137 7.92 18.23 16.76
C LEU A 137 8.22 16.82 17.23
N PHE A 138 8.79 16.04 16.32
CA PHE A 138 9.13 14.66 16.59
C PHE A 138 10.42 14.24 15.87
N GLY A 139 10.99 13.10 16.26
CA GLY A 139 12.10 12.47 15.53
C GLY A 139 13.34 13.36 15.40
N GLU A 140 13.87 13.47 14.17
CA GLU A 140 15.05 14.29 13.86
C GLU A 140 14.83 15.77 14.23
N ALA A 141 13.61 16.28 14.03
CA ALA A 141 13.28 17.66 14.31
C ALA A 141 13.37 17.99 15.81
N THR A 142 12.92 17.08 16.69
CA THR A 142 13.08 17.24 18.14
C THR A 142 14.54 17.14 18.55
N GLN A 143 15.31 16.21 17.97
CA GLN A 143 16.74 16.07 18.26
C GLN A 143 17.53 17.32 17.89
N CYS A 144 17.16 18.03 16.82
CA CYS A 144 17.85 19.25 16.39
C CYS A 144 17.85 20.36 17.43
N ILE A 145 16.80 20.43 18.25
CA ILE A 145 16.61 21.49 19.24
C ILE A 145 16.69 20.96 20.67
N ALA A 146 17.05 19.69 20.87
CA ALA A 146 17.08 19.04 22.18
C ALA A 146 18.01 19.74 23.19
N GLY A 147 19.10 20.36 22.70
CA GLY A 147 20.03 21.15 23.53
C GLY A 147 19.52 22.53 23.94
N LEU A 148 18.39 23.00 23.39
CA LEU A 148 17.84 24.32 23.69
C LEU A 148 16.83 24.25 24.83
N GLN A 149 17.12 24.98 25.91
CA GLN A 149 16.20 25.14 27.04
C GLN A 149 14.98 25.96 26.65
N ILE A 150 13.80 25.59 27.15
CA ILE A 150 12.52 26.25 26.85
C ILE A 150 12.50 27.63 27.52
N THR A 151 12.95 28.64 26.79
CA THR A 151 13.08 30.03 27.24
C THR A 151 12.70 30.97 26.12
N ASN A 152 12.29 32.21 26.44
CA ASN A 152 11.89 33.20 25.42
C ASN A 152 13.04 33.45 24.42
N THR A 153 14.27 33.55 24.91
CA THR A 153 15.46 33.81 24.08
C THR A 153 15.75 32.68 23.09
N ASN A 154 15.48 31.43 23.47
CA ASN A 154 15.84 30.27 22.67
C ASN A 154 14.78 29.91 21.62
N TYR A 155 13.56 30.43 21.71
CA TYR A 155 12.50 30.13 20.73
C TYR A 155 12.91 30.53 19.30
N GLY A 156 13.42 31.74 19.12
CA GLY A 156 13.91 32.21 17.82
C GLY A 156 15.07 31.35 17.29
N GLN A 157 15.97 30.92 18.18
CA GLN A 157 17.08 30.03 17.81
C GLN A 157 16.58 28.64 17.39
N ALA A 158 15.60 28.08 18.09
CA ALA A 158 14.99 26.80 17.75
C ALA A 158 14.34 26.86 16.36
N LEU A 159 13.58 27.92 16.08
CA LEU A 159 12.99 28.14 14.76
C LEU A 159 14.04 28.30 13.66
N HIS A 160 15.12 29.02 13.92
CA HIS A 160 16.21 29.19 12.97
C HIS A 160 16.83 27.84 12.59
N VAL A 161 17.14 27.01 13.59
CA VAL A 161 17.71 25.66 13.36
C VAL A 161 16.75 24.78 12.56
N LEU A 162 15.46 24.78 12.89
CA LEU A 162 14.46 23.98 12.17
C LEU A 162 14.26 24.45 10.74
N LYS A 163 14.12 25.77 10.51
CA LYS A 163 14.03 26.35 9.16
C LYS A 163 15.30 26.06 8.35
N GLN A 164 16.46 26.14 8.97
CA GLN A 164 17.73 25.84 8.31
C GLN A 164 17.84 24.37 7.94
N ARG A 165 17.28 23.43 8.70
CA ARG A 165 17.41 22.00 8.38
C ARG A 165 16.29 21.48 7.48
N PHE A 166 15.05 21.91 7.72
CA PHE A 166 13.85 21.38 7.09
C PHE A 166 13.19 22.36 6.11
N GLY A 167 13.33 23.67 6.33
CA GLY A 167 12.76 24.72 5.47
C GLY A 167 13.64 25.18 4.32
N GLN A 168 14.52 24.30 3.82
CA GLN A 168 15.38 24.60 2.68
C GLN A 168 14.69 24.20 1.37
N PRO A 169 14.12 25.14 0.59
CA PRO A 169 13.38 24.80 -0.63
C PRO A 169 14.23 24.02 -1.64
N HIS A 170 15.53 24.35 -1.74
CA HIS A 170 16.46 23.64 -2.64
C HIS A 170 16.61 22.15 -2.30
N LYS A 171 16.58 21.77 -1.01
CA LYS A 171 16.65 20.35 -0.61
C LYS A 171 15.35 19.61 -0.87
N ILE A 172 14.22 20.30 -0.75
CA ILE A 172 12.92 19.74 -1.10
C ILE A 172 12.87 19.45 -2.61
N VAL A 173 13.28 20.42 -3.44
CA VAL A 173 13.43 20.24 -4.89
C VAL A 173 14.38 19.07 -5.20
N GLN A 174 15.54 19.02 -4.56
CA GLN A 174 16.49 17.91 -4.72
C GLN A 174 15.88 16.55 -4.36
N THR A 175 15.10 16.48 -3.27
CA THR A 175 14.45 15.24 -2.83
C THR A 175 13.39 14.77 -3.82
N TYR A 176 12.56 15.69 -4.34
CA TYR A 176 11.58 15.37 -5.37
C TYR A 176 12.23 14.93 -6.67
N MET A 177 13.27 15.65 -7.12
CA MET A 177 14.05 15.29 -8.31
C MET A 177 14.73 13.93 -8.17
N GLN A 178 15.37 13.67 -7.03
CA GLN A 178 16.00 12.38 -6.76
C GLN A 178 14.96 11.26 -6.76
N SER A 179 13.80 11.49 -6.14
CA SER A 179 12.70 10.53 -6.06
C SER A 179 12.11 10.22 -7.44
N LEU A 180 11.98 11.22 -8.32
CA LEU A 180 11.58 11.07 -9.73
C LEU A 180 12.59 10.23 -10.52
N ILE A 181 13.88 10.54 -10.38
CA ILE A 181 14.97 9.81 -11.05
C ILE A 181 15.05 8.36 -10.53
N SER A 182 14.80 8.14 -9.24
CA SER A 182 14.85 6.81 -8.61
C SER A 182 13.53 6.04 -8.67
N LEU A 183 12.50 6.54 -9.37
CA LEU A 183 11.23 5.83 -9.48
C LEU A 183 11.44 4.41 -10.02
N PRO A 184 10.83 3.37 -9.43
CA PRO A 184 10.95 2.01 -9.92
C PRO A 184 10.25 1.87 -11.27
N SER A 185 10.84 1.12 -12.20
CA SER A 185 10.22 0.83 -13.49
C SER A 185 8.95 0.00 -13.28
N PRO A 186 7.77 0.45 -13.76
CA PRO A 186 6.54 -0.32 -13.63
C PRO A 186 6.59 -1.54 -14.57
N THR A 187 5.81 -2.58 -14.24
CA THR A 187 5.53 -3.65 -15.20
C THR A 187 4.36 -3.24 -16.10
N SER A 188 4.07 -4.02 -17.14
CA SER A 188 2.94 -3.76 -18.06
C SER A 188 1.54 -3.95 -17.43
N ASN A 189 1.49 -4.29 -16.13
CA ASN A 189 0.28 -4.43 -15.32
C ASN A 189 -0.28 -3.04 -14.96
N ILE A 190 -1.59 -2.86 -15.13
CA ILE A 190 -2.29 -1.60 -14.79
C ILE A 190 -2.01 -1.13 -13.37
N THR A 191 -2.06 -2.02 -12.38
CA THR A 191 -1.89 -1.64 -10.98
C THR A 191 -0.51 -1.05 -10.73
N HIS A 192 0.52 -1.59 -11.38
CA HIS A 192 1.88 -1.07 -11.26
C HIS A 192 2.07 0.22 -12.06
N LEU A 193 1.47 0.31 -13.25
CA LEU A 193 1.51 1.52 -14.07
C LEU A 193 0.80 2.70 -13.39
N LYS A 194 -0.35 2.47 -12.75
CA LYS A 194 -1.07 3.45 -11.92
C LYS A 194 -0.22 3.94 -10.76
N LYS A 195 0.31 3.02 -9.95
CA LYS A 195 1.18 3.39 -8.82
C LYS A 195 2.39 4.22 -9.26
N PHE A 196 2.98 3.88 -10.41
CA PHE A 196 4.06 4.65 -11.00
C PHE A 196 3.60 6.05 -11.41
N TYR A 197 2.48 6.15 -12.14
CA TYR A 197 1.91 7.43 -12.57
C TYR A 197 1.55 8.32 -11.38
N ASP A 198 0.85 7.80 -10.38
CA ASP A 198 0.46 8.54 -9.18
C ASP A 198 1.68 9.04 -8.42
N SER A 199 2.72 8.21 -8.28
CA SER A 199 3.97 8.59 -7.61
C SER A 199 4.70 9.70 -8.39
N MET A 200 4.81 9.55 -9.71
CA MET A 200 5.40 10.56 -10.60
C MET A 200 4.64 11.88 -10.53
N GLU A 201 3.32 11.83 -10.64
CA GLU A 201 2.43 12.99 -10.61
C GLU A 201 2.51 13.73 -9.26
N ASN A 202 2.56 12.98 -8.14
CA ASN A 202 2.74 13.58 -6.81
C ASN A 202 4.06 14.35 -6.69
N TYR A 203 5.15 13.84 -7.24
CA TYR A 203 6.43 14.53 -7.20
C TYR A 203 6.48 15.73 -8.16
N ILE A 204 5.90 15.63 -9.36
CA ILE A 204 5.80 16.76 -10.30
C ILE A 204 4.98 17.90 -9.70
N ARG A 205 3.79 17.60 -9.16
CA ARG A 205 2.96 18.60 -8.48
C ARG A 205 3.64 19.21 -7.25
N GLY A 206 4.45 18.42 -6.54
CA GLY A 206 5.27 18.89 -5.43
C GLY A 206 6.39 19.85 -5.84
N LEU A 207 6.94 19.71 -7.05
CA LEU A 207 7.88 20.68 -7.62
C LEU A 207 7.16 21.95 -8.08
N GLU A 208 6.03 21.80 -8.76
CA GLU A 208 5.20 22.93 -9.23
C GLU A 208 4.70 23.80 -8.06
N SER A 209 4.34 23.20 -6.93
CA SER A 209 3.88 23.94 -5.74
C SER A 209 4.97 24.77 -5.06
N ILE A 210 6.25 24.45 -5.28
CA ILE A 210 7.39 25.23 -4.79
C ILE A 210 7.71 26.40 -5.75
N GLY A 211 7.08 26.42 -6.93
CA GLY A 211 7.29 27.45 -7.96
C GLY A 211 8.28 27.03 -9.06
N GLU A 212 8.71 25.77 -9.10
CA GLU A 212 9.53 25.26 -10.20
C GLU A 212 8.69 25.04 -11.46
N SER A 213 9.10 25.65 -12.57
CA SER A 213 8.43 25.45 -13.86
C SER A 213 8.74 24.06 -14.43
N HIS A 214 7.73 23.38 -14.96
CA HIS A 214 7.89 22.12 -15.68
C HIS A 214 8.87 22.22 -16.87
N GLU A 215 9.15 23.42 -17.36
CA GLU A 215 10.15 23.67 -18.42
C GLU A 215 11.59 23.51 -17.91
N SER A 216 11.87 23.85 -16.63
CA SER A 216 13.22 23.82 -16.08
C SER A 216 13.76 22.40 -15.94
N PHE A 217 12.88 21.44 -15.60
CA PHE A 217 13.25 20.04 -15.37
C PHE A 217 12.68 19.06 -16.41
N GLY A 218 11.68 19.47 -17.19
CA GLY A 218 10.98 18.60 -18.14
C GLY A 218 11.88 18.02 -19.23
N SER A 219 12.81 18.82 -19.76
CA SER A 219 13.75 18.39 -20.81
C SER A 219 14.62 17.20 -20.39
N LEU A 220 15.00 17.14 -19.11
CA LEU A 220 15.79 16.05 -18.54
C LEU A 220 14.92 14.89 -18.04
N LEU A 221 13.76 15.17 -17.45
CA LEU A 221 12.89 14.12 -16.90
C LEU A 221 12.18 13.29 -17.97
N VAL A 222 11.77 13.91 -19.08
CA VAL A 222 11.07 13.23 -20.18
C VAL A 222 11.81 11.97 -20.67
N PRO A 223 13.09 12.04 -21.09
CA PRO A 223 13.82 10.85 -21.53
C PRO A 223 14.04 9.84 -20.39
N ILE A 224 14.21 10.29 -19.14
CA ILE A 224 14.38 9.39 -17.98
C ILE A 224 13.10 8.58 -17.73
N ILE A 225 11.94 9.23 -17.73
CA ILE A 225 10.64 8.59 -17.50
C ILE A 225 10.31 7.63 -18.65
N LEU A 226 10.52 8.06 -19.91
CA LEU A 226 10.32 7.20 -21.08
C LEU A 226 11.17 5.92 -21.06
N ASN A 227 12.39 5.99 -20.50
CA ASN A 227 13.26 4.83 -20.34
C ASN A 227 12.82 3.88 -19.20
N LYS A 228 12.08 4.38 -18.21
CA LYS A 228 11.53 3.55 -17.12
C LYS A 228 10.29 2.77 -17.54
N LEU A 229 9.54 3.26 -18.53
CA LEU A 229 8.31 2.62 -18.99
C LEU A 229 8.60 1.31 -19.75
N PRO A 230 7.73 0.28 -19.64
CA PRO A 230 7.82 -0.92 -20.44
C PRO A 230 7.78 -0.64 -21.95
N GLY A 231 8.50 -1.45 -22.73
CA GLY A 231 8.58 -1.29 -24.19
C GLY A 231 7.22 -1.20 -24.89
N ASN A 232 6.28 -2.08 -24.50
CA ASN A 232 4.93 -2.10 -25.07
C ASN A 232 4.14 -0.79 -24.79
N ILE A 233 4.36 -0.17 -23.63
CA ILE A 233 3.71 1.09 -23.24
C ILE A 233 4.30 2.22 -24.07
N ARG A 234 5.62 2.26 -24.16
CA ARG A 234 6.34 3.27 -24.94
C ARG A 234 5.97 3.22 -26.42
N GLU A 235 5.87 2.03 -27.01
CA GLU A 235 5.46 1.86 -28.41
C GLU A 235 4.03 2.37 -28.66
N ASN A 236 3.08 2.05 -27.78
CA ASN A 236 1.71 2.55 -27.86
C ASN A 236 1.67 4.08 -27.78
N MET A 237 2.42 4.66 -26.84
CA MET A 237 2.51 6.10 -26.67
C MET A 237 3.14 6.80 -27.87
N VAL A 238 4.25 6.28 -28.43
CA VAL A 238 4.87 6.85 -29.63
C VAL A 238 3.93 6.77 -30.83
N ARG A 239 3.17 5.68 -30.98
CA ARG A 239 2.16 5.54 -32.03
C ARG A 239 1.06 6.59 -31.92
N ALA A 240 0.60 6.89 -30.71
CA ALA A 240 -0.42 7.91 -30.46
C ALA A 240 0.12 9.35 -30.60
N HIS A 241 1.39 9.58 -30.25
CA HIS A 241 2.03 10.90 -30.28
C HIS A 241 2.50 11.32 -31.68
N GLY A 242 2.55 10.41 -32.65
CA GLY A 242 2.87 10.76 -34.04
C GLY A 242 4.34 11.16 -34.30
N GLY A 243 5.24 10.96 -33.34
CA GLY A 243 6.68 11.23 -33.50
C GLY A 243 7.12 12.66 -33.19
N ASP A 244 6.22 13.53 -32.68
CA ASP A 244 6.60 14.86 -32.22
C ASP A 244 7.54 14.84 -31.00
N HIS A 245 8.17 15.98 -30.70
CA HIS A 245 9.01 16.14 -29.51
C HIS A 245 8.17 15.98 -28.23
N TRP A 246 8.66 15.16 -27.30
CA TRP A 246 8.00 14.97 -26.01
C TRP A 246 8.26 16.17 -25.09
N ASN A 247 7.21 16.69 -24.47
CA ASN A 247 7.31 17.59 -23.34
C ASN A 247 6.63 16.96 -22.12
N LEU A 248 6.86 17.53 -20.93
CA LEU A 248 6.35 16.93 -19.70
C LEU A 248 4.79 16.87 -19.67
N PRO A 249 4.05 17.90 -20.10
CA PRO A 249 2.60 17.81 -20.23
C PRO A 249 2.11 16.71 -21.18
N SER A 250 2.68 16.59 -22.38
CA SER A 250 2.27 15.58 -23.36
C SER A 250 2.58 14.17 -22.87
N LEU A 251 3.72 13.99 -22.18
CA LEU A 251 4.10 12.73 -21.55
C LEU A 251 3.10 12.31 -20.45
N ARG A 252 2.71 13.24 -19.56
CA ARG A 252 1.73 12.98 -18.51
C ARG A 252 0.39 12.53 -19.09
N GLN A 253 -0.11 13.27 -20.08
CA GLN A 253 -1.36 12.96 -20.75
C GLN A 253 -1.31 11.60 -21.46
N ALA A 254 -0.20 11.27 -22.12
CA ALA A 254 -0.04 10.00 -22.83
C ALA A 254 -0.02 8.79 -21.88
N ILE A 255 0.66 8.88 -20.73
CA ILE A 255 0.66 7.80 -19.73
C ILE A 255 -0.74 7.62 -19.14
N GLN A 256 -1.42 8.73 -18.82
CA GLN A 256 -2.79 8.69 -18.29
C GLN A 256 -3.75 8.04 -19.29
N HIS A 257 -3.65 8.42 -20.57
CA HIS A 257 -4.47 7.86 -21.64
C HIS A 257 -4.26 6.35 -21.81
N GLU A 258 -3.00 5.87 -21.75
CA GLU A 258 -2.71 4.43 -21.80
C GLU A 258 -3.29 3.67 -20.59
N ILE A 259 -3.27 4.27 -19.39
CA ILE A 259 -3.93 3.69 -18.21
C ILE A 259 -5.44 3.56 -18.48
N THR A 260 -6.09 4.61 -18.97
CA THR A 260 -7.53 4.60 -19.29
C THR A 260 -7.88 3.56 -20.36
N ILE A 261 -7.08 3.43 -21.42
CA ILE A 261 -7.28 2.38 -22.45
C ILE A 261 -7.25 1.00 -21.81
N LYS A 262 -6.25 0.74 -20.97
CA LYS A 262 -6.09 -0.58 -20.35
C LYS A 262 -7.20 -0.86 -19.35
N GLU A 263 -7.68 0.15 -18.61
CA GLU A 263 -8.83 0.01 -17.71
C GLU A 263 -10.10 -0.33 -18.48
N ALA A 264 -10.36 0.39 -19.57
CA ALA A 264 -11.48 0.09 -20.46
C ALA A 264 -11.38 -1.34 -21.03
N GLY A 265 -10.19 -1.77 -21.46
CA GLY A 265 -9.94 -3.12 -21.95
C GLY A 265 -10.06 -4.21 -20.87
N GLN A 266 -9.86 -3.89 -19.58
CA GLN A 266 -10.14 -4.82 -18.47
C GLN A 266 -11.63 -4.87 -18.12
N SER A 267 -12.34 -3.76 -18.24
CA SER A 267 -13.79 -3.70 -17.99
C SER A 267 -14.61 -4.50 -18.99
N VAL A 268 -14.06 -4.79 -20.18
CA VAL A 268 -14.70 -5.67 -21.18
C VAL A 268 -14.44 -7.16 -20.90
N ASN A 269 -13.47 -7.49 -20.03
CA ASN A 269 -13.20 -8.86 -19.58
C ASN A 269 -13.79 -9.18 -18.20
N GLY A 270 -14.49 -8.22 -17.58
CA GLY A 270 -15.27 -8.38 -16.36
C GLY A 270 -16.74 -8.48 -16.74
N ASP A 271 -17.35 -9.62 -16.45
CA ASP A 271 -18.71 -10.03 -16.81
C ASP A 271 -18.89 -10.37 -18.30
N ASP A 272 -18.34 -11.54 -18.69
CA ASP A 272 -19.07 -12.44 -19.59
C ASP A 272 -20.40 -12.86 -18.91
N ILE A 273 -21.34 -11.91 -18.76
CA ILE A 273 -22.74 -12.27 -18.86
C ILE A 273 -22.87 -12.64 -20.34
N GLU A 274 -22.78 -13.93 -20.65
CA GLU A 274 -23.22 -14.46 -21.94
C GLU A 274 -24.51 -13.72 -22.31
N PRO A 275 -24.55 -12.88 -23.37
CA PRO A 275 -25.80 -12.36 -23.84
C PRO A 275 -26.59 -13.59 -24.25
N ASN A 276 -27.59 -13.92 -23.44
CA ASN A 276 -28.49 -15.04 -23.69
C ASN A 276 -29.35 -14.66 -24.90
N TYR A 277 -28.74 -14.74 -26.08
CA TYR A 277 -29.42 -14.71 -27.36
C TYR A 277 -30.27 -15.96 -27.39
N THR A 278 -31.50 -15.85 -26.89
CA THR A 278 -32.56 -16.77 -27.28
C THR A 278 -32.90 -16.44 -28.73
N PRO A 279 -32.54 -17.28 -29.71
CA PRO A 279 -33.01 -17.06 -31.08
C PRO A 279 -34.53 -17.13 -31.07
N THR A 280 -35.19 -16.02 -31.40
CA THR A 280 -36.65 -15.98 -31.52
C THR A 280 -37.04 -16.93 -32.65
N SER A 281 -37.71 -18.02 -32.29
CA SER A 281 -38.19 -19.06 -33.19
C SER A 281 -39.26 -18.51 -34.11
N ALA A 282 -38.83 -18.00 -35.26
CA ALA A 282 -39.72 -17.68 -36.37
C ALA A 282 -39.10 -18.07 -37.72
N PHE A 283 -38.43 -19.21 -37.82
CA PHE A 283 -38.31 -19.97 -39.09
C PHE A 283 -38.14 -21.47 -38.75
N PHE A 284 -39.09 -22.27 -39.22
CA PHE A 284 -39.21 -23.73 -39.12
C PHE A 284 -37.96 -24.43 -39.74
N THR A 285 -37.52 -25.65 -39.43
CA THR A 285 -38.22 -26.94 -39.21
C THR A 285 -37.36 -27.96 -38.43
N GLY A 286 -37.99 -28.70 -37.51
CA GLY A 286 -37.81 -30.14 -37.29
C GLY A 286 -36.45 -30.70 -36.89
N THR A 287 -36.22 -30.93 -35.60
CA THR A 287 -36.56 -32.20 -34.92
C THR A 287 -36.16 -32.14 -33.46
N ASN A 288 -37.00 -32.79 -32.67
CA ASN A 288 -37.13 -32.72 -31.23
C ASN A 288 -36.08 -33.62 -30.54
N ARG A 289 -35.41 -33.13 -29.48
CA ARG A 289 -35.40 -33.77 -28.14
C ARG A 289 -34.45 -33.09 -27.14
N ASN A 290 -35.10 -32.58 -26.09
CA ASN A 290 -34.64 -32.29 -24.73
C ASN A 290 -33.33 -32.96 -24.28
N TYR A 291 -32.47 -32.18 -23.60
CA TYR A 291 -31.81 -32.64 -22.38
C TYR A 291 -31.66 -31.50 -21.37
N ALA A 292 -32.29 -31.69 -20.22
CA ALA A 292 -31.95 -31.00 -18.99
C ALA A 292 -30.62 -31.57 -18.43
N ASN A 293 -29.83 -30.68 -17.83
CA ASN A 293 -28.79 -30.88 -16.81
C ASN A 293 -28.31 -32.30 -16.48
N GLN A 294 -26.99 -32.52 -16.56
CA GLN A 294 -26.24 -33.15 -15.47
C GLN A 294 -24.72 -32.91 -15.54
N LYS A 295 -24.15 -32.62 -14.36
CA LYS A 295 -22.73 -32.41 -14.04
C LYS A 295 -21.81 -33.49 -14.64
N GLY A 296 -20.67 -33.11 -15.19
CA GLY A 296 -19.63 -34.07 -15.60
C GLY A 296 -18.31 -33.41 -15.97
N LYS A 297 -17.22 -33.94 -15.40
CA LYS A 297 -15.81 -33.62 -15.68
C LYS A 297 -15.53 -33.51 -17.18
N ARG A 298 -14.70 -32.54 -17.59
CA ARG A 298 -14.25 -32.38 -18.98
C ARG A 298 -13.50 -33.64 -19.44
N ASP A 299 -14.15 -34.44 -20.27
CA ASP A 299 -13.58 -35.60 -20.93
C ASP A 299 -12.97 -35.15 -22.27
N ILE A 300 -11.69 -35.46 -22.48
CA ILE A 300 -10.96 -35.18 -23.71
C ILE A 300 -11.60 -36.06 -24.80
N THR A 301 -12.39 -35.44 -25.69
CA THR A 301 -12.97 -36.14 -26.84
C THR A 301 -11.83 -36.70 -27.71
N LYS A 302 -11.69 -38.02 -27.66
CA LYS A 302 -10.71 -38.82 -28.38
C LYS A 302 -10.87 -38.59 -29.88
N LYS A 303 -9.99 -37.78 -30.49
CA LYS A 303 -9.86 -37.74 -31.95
C LYS A 303 -9.57 -39.15 -32.47
N PRO A 304 -10.25 -39.61 -33.54
CA PRO A 304 -10.00 -40.92 -34.11
C PRO A 304 -8.57 -41.01 -34.66
N CYS A 305 -7.98 -42.18 -34.56
CA CYS A 305 -6.64 -42.48 -35.06
C CYS A 305 -6.59 -42.23 -36.57
N ILE A 306 -5.64 -41.43 -37.03
CA ILE A 306 -5.52 -41.09 -38.46
C ILE A 306 -5.20 -42.28 -39.36
N PHE A 307 -4.69 -43.39 -38.80
CA PHE A 307 -4.27 -44.57 -39.57
C PHE A 307 -5.36 -45.65 -39.70
N CYS A 308 -6.22 -45.80 -38.69
CA CYS A 308 -7.25 -46.86 -38.68
C CYS A 308 -8.62 -46.41 -38.18
N GLN A 309 -8.79 -45.11 -37.95
CA GLN A 309 -10.03 -44.46 -37.50
C GLN A 309 -10.57 -44.96 -36.14
N GLY A 310 -9.79 -45.76 -35.42
CA GLY A 310 -10.12 -46.25 -34.08
C GLY A 310 -9.94 -45.20 -32.99
N VAL A 311 -10.57 -45.41 -31.83
CA VAL A 311 -10.64 -44.42 -30.74
C VAL A 311 -9.40 -44.48 -29.82
N HIS A 312 -8.22 -44.21 -30.39
CA HIS A 312 -6.92 -44.16 -29.71
C HIS A 312 -5.97 -43.14 -30.36
N ALA A 313 -4.92 -42.72 -29.66
CA ALA A 313 -3.92 -41.81 -30.22
C ALA A 313 -3.08 -42.50 -31.33
N PRO A 314 -2.70 -41.81 -32.42
CA PRO A 314 -2.01 -42.42 -33.57
C PRO A 314 -0.73 -43.22 -33.24
N LEU A 315 -0.01 -42.84 -32.18
CA LEU A 315 1.20 -43.55 -31.71
C LEU A 315 0.88 -44.96 -31.17
N ALA A 316 -0.31 -45.17 -30.61
CA ALA A 316 -0.77 -46.42 -30.03
C ALA A 316 -1.50 -47.33 -31.05
N CYS A 317 -1.44 -47.01 -32.34
CA CYS A 317 -2.10 -47.78 -33.38
C CYS A 317 -1.44 -49.15 -33.57
N LYS A 318 -2.21 -50.22 -33.31
CA LYS A 318 -1.80 -51.62 -33.52
C LYS A 318 -2.11 -52.16 -34.92
N THR A 319 -2.84 -51.40 -35.73
CA THR A 319 -3.25 -51.79 -37.09
C THR A 319 -2.18 -51.45 -38.14
N VAL A 320 -1.48 -50.33 -37.97
CA VAL A 320 -0.34 -49.93 -38.82
C VAL A 320 0.88 -49.78 -37.92
N THR A 321 1.72 -50.81 -37.89
CA THR A 321 2.89 -50.90 -37.00
C THR A 321 4.21 -50.61 -37.71
N GLU A 322 4.29 -50.84 -39.02
CA GLU A 322 5.50 -50.57 -39.81
C GLU A 322 5.73 -49.08 -40.07
N ILE A 323 6.99 -48.66 -39.93
CA ILE A 323 7.43 -47.26 -40.05
C ILE A 323 7.23 -46.74 -41.48
N GLU A 324 7.47 -47.56 -42.51
CA GLU A 324 7.29 -47.18 -43.91
C GLU A 324 5.81 -47.01 -44.31
N ALA A 325 4.91 -47.77 -43.68
CA ALA A 325 3.47 -47.63 -43.87
C ALA A 325 2.91 -46.39 -43.17
N ARG A 326 3.51 -45.94 -42.06
CA ARG A 326 3.15 -44.68 -41.38
C ARG A 326 3.60 -43.44 -42.15
N LYS A 327 4.78 -43.49 -42.80
CA LYS A 327 5.30 -42.38 -43.63
C LYS A 327 4.50 -42.12 -44.91
N ARG A 328 3.81 -43.13 -45.44
CA ARG A 328 2.96 -43.00 -46.64
C ARG A 328 1.59 -42.36 -46.38
N ASN A 329 1.15 -42.27 -45.12
CA ASN A 329 -0.17 -41.78 -44.71
C ASN A 329 -0.11 -40.47 -43.88
N CYS A 330 1.01 -39.75 -43.92
CA CYS A 330 1.15 -38.41 -43.34
C CYS A 330 1.09 -37.33 -44.41
#